data_AF-A0A350G392-F1
#
_entry.id   AF-A0A350G392-F1
#
_cell.length_a   1.000
_cell.length_b   1.000
_cell.length_c   1.000
_cell.angle_alpha   90.00
_cell.angle_beta   90.00
_cell.angle_gamma   90.00
#
_symmetry.space_group_name_H-M   'P 1'
#
loop_
_entity.id
_entity.type
_entity.pdbx_description
1 polymer ?
#
loop_
_entity_poly.entity_id
_entity_poly.type
_entity_poly.pdbx_seq_one_letter_code
_entity_poly.pdbx_strand_id
1 'polypeptide(L)'
;MSNITQSQKIFFAVICAAALLVAVLGLFNPAYLASMFTWLVLPPLHARFVGAIYLFGAVFMAGCLFARQQAEVRWAVQMIGIWTGMLCIISLLNLSVFDFNLLPVKVWFASYIIYPIISIWMTIRQPSMMRAASLPGPKLAVWAKNFLLAQGILISLLSVALFFAPAFMSVLWPWKVDVVLAQMYAGPLLSYGLGSYWFSKQEQASGVSSIVPAMLAFTLATLVVSIKHVSLFSFNEISDLIWFGWFSLSSIFLAVMTLKKA
;
A
#
# COMPACT_ATOMS: atom_id res chain seq x y z
N MET A 1 -5.03 27.36 9.35
CA MET A 1 -4.76 26.04 8.74
C MET A 1 -4.09 25.18 9.79
N SER A 2 -4.51 23.92 10.00
CA SER A 2 -3.90 23.04 11.01
C SER A 2 -2.59 22.46 10.48
N ASN A 3 -1.53 22.52 11.30
CA ASN A 3 -0.28 21.84 11.02
C ASN A 3 -0.36 20.36 11.39
N ILE A 4 0.54 19.57 10.80
CA ILE A 4 0.76 18.18 11.19
C ILE A 4 1.44 18.17 12.57
N THR A 5 0.88 17.41 13.50
CA THR A 5 1.39 17.34 14.88
C THR A 5 2.72 16.59 14.96
N GLN A 6 3.50 16.84 16.02
CA GLN A 6 4.78 16.15 16.22
C GLN A 6 4.60 14.63 16.37
N SER A 7 3.53 14.18 17.03
CA SER A 7 3.23 12.75 17.18
C SER A 7 2.93 12.08 15.85
N GLN A 8 2.21 12.75 14.93
CA GLN A 8 2.01 12.26 13.57
C GLN A 8 3.32 12.16 12.81
N LYS A 9 4.20 13.17 12.89
CA LYS A 9 5.51 13.13 12.23
C LYS A 9 6.36 11.96 12.72
N ILE A 10 6.42 11.74 14.04
CA ILE A 10 7.15 10.60 14.61
C ILE A 10 6.55 9.28 14.11
N PHE A 11 5.23 9.16 14.13
CA PHE A 11 4.54 7.96 13.66
C PHE A 11 4.82 7.66 12.18
N PHE A 12 4.73 8.69 11.32
CA PHE A 12 5.06 8.58 9.90
C PHE A 12 6.54 8.22 9.69
N ALA A 13 7.47 8.80 10.46
CA ALA A 13 8.90 8.50 10.35
C ALA A 13 9.22 7.04 10.71
N VAL A 14 8.65 6.53 11.80
CA VAL A 14 8.83 5.13 12.22
C VAL A 14 8.32 4.18 11.14
N ILE A 15 7.13 4.43 10.61
CA ILE A 15 6.54 3.58 9.56
C ILE A 15 7.29 3.72 8.24
N CYS A 16 7.74 4.93 7.90
CA CYS A 16 8.57 5.17 6.73
C CYS A 16 9.85 4.34 6.78
N ALA A 17 10.55 4.33 7.92
CA ALA A 17 11.79 3.57 8.10
C ALA A 17 11.54 2.06 7.99
N ALA A 18 10.51 1.56 8.68
CA ALA A 18 10.15 0.14 8.62
C ALA A 18 9.75 -0.29 7.20
N ALA A 19 8.91 0.51 6.52
CA ALA A 19 8.48 0.21 5.16
C ALA A 19 9.63 0.29 4.16
N LEU A 20 10.53 1.27 4.31
CA LEU A 20 11.71 1.41 3.46
C LEU A 20 12.64 0.22 3.60
N LEU A 21 12.87 -0.28 4.83
CA LEU A 21 13.67 -1.47 5.07
C LEU A 21 13.10 -2.68 4.31
N VAL A 22 11.80 -2.95 4.44
CA VAL A 22 11.14 -4.06 3.75
C VAL A 22 11.16 -3.87 2.22
N ALA A 23 10.95 -2.63 1.74
CA ALA A 23 11.01 -2.31 0.32
C ALA A 23 12.39 -2.59 -0.27
N VAL A 24 13.45 -2.12 0.38
CA VAL A 24 14.84 -2.32 -0.07
C VAL A 24 15.20 -3.80 -0.06
N LEU A 25 14.88 -4.52 1.02
CA LEU A 25 15.14 -5.95 1.10
C LEU A 25 14.34 -6.73 0.03
N GLY A 26 13.05 -6.46 -0.13
CA GLY A 26 12.23 -7.15 -1.13
C GLY A 26 12.71 -6.93 -2.56
N LEU A 27 13.02 -5.68 -2.93
CA LEU A 27 13.41 -5.33 -4.29
C LEU A 27 14.83 -5.83 -4.65
N PHE A 28 15.78 -5.65 -3.72
CA PHE A 28 17.21 -5.84 -3.99
C PHE A 28 17.80 -7.11 -3.36
N ASN A 29 17.25 -7.61 -2.25
CA ASN A 29 17.70 -8.84 -1.59
C ASN A 29 16.53 -9.77 -1.20
N PRO A 30 15.77 -10.28 -2.20
CA PRO A 30 14.54 -11.03 -1.95
C PRO A 30 14.76 -12.34 -1.17
N ALA A 31 15.93 -12.96 -1.32
CA ALA A 31 16.25 -14.19 -0.60
C ALA A 31 16.39 -13.92 0.91
N TYR A 32 17.02 -12.82 1.28
CA TYR A 32 17.11 -12.41 2.68
C TYR A 32 15.75 -12.01 3.24
N LEU A 33 14.93 -11.28 2.47
CA LEU A 33 13.55 -10.99 2.88
C LEU A 33 12.77 -12.31 3.13
N ALA A 34 12.83 -13.26 2.20
CA ALA A 34 12.16 -14.55 2.34
C ALA A 34 12.62 -15.31 3.60
N SER A 35 13.89 -15.21 3.97
CA SER A 35 14.42 -15.83 5.20
C SER A 35 13.86 -15.21 6.50
N MET A 36 13.37 -13.97 6.47
CA MET A 36 12.73 -13.31 7.62
C MET A 36 11.25 -13.69 7.75
N PHE A 37 10.57 -13.92 6.62
CA PHE A 37 9.14 -14.21 6.54
C PHE A 37 8.91 -15.72 6.44
N THR A 38 9.37 -16.46 7.43
CA THR A 38 9.37 -17.94 7.43
C THR A 38 7.97 -18.56 7.37
N TRP A 39 6.92 -17.79 7.69
CA TRP A 39 5.52 -18.19 7.61
C TRP A 39 4.92 -18.03 6.20
N LEU A 40 5.70 -17.54 5.22
CA LEU A 40 5.28 -17.36 3.83
C LEU A 40 6.24 -18.05 2.87
N VAL A 41 5.71 -18.52 1.75
CA VAL A 41 6.53 -19.00 0.65
C VAL A 41 6.79 -17.83 -0.30
N LEU A 42 7.97 -17.22 -0.18
CA LEU A 42 8.35 -16.03 -0.95
C LEU A 42 9.47 -16.29 -1.97
N PRO A 43 9.17 -16.93 -3.12
CA PRO A 43 10.07 -16.92 -4.26
C PRO A 43 10.45 -15.49 -4.70
N PRO A 44 11.50 -15.32 -5.53
CA PRO A 44 12.04 -13.99 -5.83
C PRO A 44 11.03 -12.99 -6.42
N LEU A 45 10.04 -13.45 -7.19
CA LEU A 45 8.96 -12.59 -7.70
C LEU A 45 8.08 -12.06 -6.56
N HIS A 46 7.60 -12.96 -5.68
CA HIS A 46 6.73 -12.63 -4.55
C HIS A 46 7.41 -11.68 -3.56
N ALA A 47 8.66 -11.97 -3.18
CA ALA A 47 9.44 -11.11 -2.30
C ALA A 47 9.63 -9.69 -2.89
N ARG A 48 9.85 -9.59 -4.20
CA ARG A 48 9.94 -8.30 -4.90
C ARG A 48 8.60 -7.58 -5.00
N PHE A 49 7.51 -8.31 -5.21
CA PHE A 49 6.18 -7.72 -5.21
C PHE A 49 5.78 -7.20 -3.82
N VAL A 50 6.11 -7.94 -2.75
CA VAL A 50 6.04 -7.43 -1.37
C VAL A 50 6.89 -6.17 -1.24
N GLY A 51 8.14 -6.18 -1.72
CA GLY A 51 9.00 -5.00 -1.75
C GLY A 51 8.36 -3.79 -2.44
N ALA A 52 7.70 -3.98 -3.58
CA ALA A 52 6.97 -2.94 -4.31
C ALA A 52 5.78 -2.38 -3.51
N ILE A 53 5.02 -3.25 -2.83
CA ILE A 53 3.94 -2.84 -1.93
C ILE A 53 4.49 -1.95 -0.81
N TYR A 54 5.55 -2.38 -0.13
CA TYR A 54 6.16 -1.59 0.95
C TYR A 54 6.84 -0.32 0.44
N LEU A 55 7.28 -0.28 -0.82
CA LEU A 55 7.77 0.96 -1.45
C LEU A 55 6.66 2.02 -1.53
N PHE A 56 5.40 1.64 -1.81
CA PHE A 56 4.27 2.56 -1.69
C PHE A 56 4.13 3.09 -0.26
N GLY A 57 4.19 2.22 0.76
CA GLY A 57 4.16 2.66 2.16
C GLY A 57 5.27 3.65 2.49
N ALA A 58 6.51 3.37 2.08
CA ALA A 58 7.67 4.22 2.33
C ALA A 58 7.54 5.60 1.66
N VAL A 59 7.22 5.62 0.36
CA VAL A 59 7.08 6.87 -0.40
C VAL A 59 5.90 7.69 0.10
N PHE A 60 4.79 7.04 0.48
CA PHE A 60 3.62 7.74 1.02
C PHE A 60 3.94 8.39 2.36
N MET A 61 4.61 7.67 3.27
CA MET A 61 5.00 8.23 4.57
C MET A 61 6.04 9.34 4.42
N ALA A 62 7.01 9.20 3.52
CA ALA A 62 7.93 10.28 3.17
C ALA A 62 7.16 11.52 2.67
N GLY A 63 6.22 11.35 1.75
CA GLY A 63 5.33 12.43 1.30
C GLY A 63 4.58 13.09 2.46
N CYS A 64 4.10 12.31 3.43
CA CYS A 64 3.43 12.83 4.62
C CYS A 64 4.35 13.63 5.55
N LEU A 65 5.64 13.26 5.64
CA LEU A 65 6.63 14.01 6.42
C LEU A 65 6.96 15.37 5.79
N PHE A 66 6.89 15.48 4.46
CA PHE A 66 7.14 16.71 3.72
C PHE A 66 5.87 17.56 3.48
N ALA A 67 4.70 17.03 3.79
CA ALA A 67 3.44 17.75 3.66
C ALA A 67 3.40 18.97 4.61
N ARG A 68 2.79 20.06 4.14
CA ARG A 68 2.80 21.33 4.87
C ARG A 68 1.55 21.50 5.72
N GLN A 69 0.44 20.93 5.28
CA GLN A 69 -0.87 21.10 5.91
C GLN A 69 -1.48 19.75 6.28
N GLN A 70 -2.19 19.72 7.41
CA GLN A 70 -2.88 18.52 7.88
C GLN A 70 -3.89 17.96 6.86
N ALA A 71 -4.53 18.83 6.07
CA ALA A 71 -5.50 18.43 5.06
C ALA A 71 -4.88 17.63 3.88
N GLU A 72 -3.57 17.76 3.63
CA GLU A 72 -2.84 16.97 2.61
C GLU A 72 -2.63 15.51 3.03
N VAL A 73 -2.67 15.24 4.35
CA VAL A 73 -2.37 13.92 4.94
C VAL A 73 -3.51 13.40 5.81
N ARG A 74 -4.71 13.99 5.69
CA ARG A 74 -5.83 13.75 6.60
C ARG A 74 -6.24 12.27 6.71
N TRP A 75 -6.00 11.48 5.67
CA TRP A 75 -6.32 10.05 5.62
C TRP A 75 -5.13 9.13 5.96
N ALA A 76 -3.93 9.68 6.13
CA ALA A 76 -2.70 8.90 6.24
C ALA A 76 -2.72 7.95 7.46
N VAL A 77 -3.18 8.43 8.60
CA VAL A 77 -3.28 7.60 9.82
C VAL A 77 -4.28 6.47 9.64
N GLN A 78 -5.45 6.72 9.04
CA GLN A 78 -6.45 5.68 8.81
C GLN A 78 -5.95 4.63 7.80
N MET A 79 -5.23 5.06 6.76
CA MET A 79 -4.60 4.15 5.81
C MET A 79 -3.57 3.24 6.48
N ILE A 80 -2.75 3.76 7.39
CA ILE A 80 -1.83 2.96 8.21
C ILE A 80 -2.64 1.95 9.02
N GLY A 81 -3.67 2.41 9.75
CA GLY A 81 -4.52 1.56 10.57
C GLY A 81 -5.19 0.44 9.78
N ILE A 82 -5.69 0.71 8.57
CA ILE A 82 -6.28 -0.30 7.67
C ILE A 82 -5.25 -1.34 7.27
N TRP A 83 -4.09 -0.89 6.77
CA TRP A 83 -3.04 -1.81 6.35
C TRP A 83 -2.65 -2.72 7.52
N THR A 84 -2.24 -2.11 8.63
CA THR A 84 -1.65 -2.85 9.73
C THR A 84 -2.69 -3.66 10.50
N GLY A 85 -3.91 -3.14 10.63
CA GLY A 85 -5.03 -3.82 11.28
C GLY A 85 -5.50 -5.03 10.48
N MET A 86 -5.59 -4.92 9.15
CA MET A 86 -5.92 -6.07 8.31
C MET A 86 -4.85 -7.16 8.38
N LEU A 87 -3.56 -6.80 8.33
CA LEU A 87 -2.49 -7.78 8.51
C LEU A 87 -2.51 -8.42 9.91
N CYS A 88 -2.90 -7.67 10.95
CA CYS A 88 -3.14 -8.24 12.28
C CYS A 88 -4.25 -9.29 12.25
N ILE A 89 -5.42 -8.95 11.70
CA ILE A 89 -6.55 -9.87 11.56
C ILE A 89 -6.14 -11.13 10.79
N ILE A 90 -5.48 -10.99 9.64
CA ILE A 90 -5.02 -12.12 8.83
C ILE A 90 -4.02 -12.98 9.59
N SER A 91 -3.10 -12.36 10.35
CA SER A 91 -2.13 -13.10 11.16
C SER A 91 -2.80 -13.89 12.27
N LEU A 92 -3.84 -13.33 12.90
CA LEU A 92 -4.65 -14.02 13.93
C LEU A 92 -5.45 -15.20 13.34
N LEU A 93 -5.95 -15.06 12.10
CA LEU A 93 -6.65 -16.14 11.41
C LEU A 93 -5.72 -17.28 10.97
N ASN A 94 -4.43 -17.01 10.83
CA ASN A 94 -3.42 -17.96 10.35
C ASN A 94 -2.33 -18.23 11.39
N LEU A 95 -2.65 -18.20 12.68
CA LEU A 95 -1.65 -18.33 13.77
C LEU A 95 -0.78 -19.59 13.66
N SER A 96 -1.30 -20.68 13.10
CA SER A 96 -0.60 -21.96 12.99
C SER A 96 0.64 -21.92 12.09
N VAL A 97 0.77 -20.94 11.18
CA VAL A 97 1.95 -20.84 10.30
C VAL A 97 3.12 -20.08 10.93
N PHE A 98 2.92 -19.45 12.09
CA PHE A 98 3.93 -18.63 12.74
C PHE A 98 4.68 -19.39 13.83
N ASP A 99 6.02 -19.34 13.78
CA ASP A 99 6.89 -19.79 14.88
C ASP A 99 7.24 -18.62 15.81
N PHE A 100 6.58 -18.56 16.96
CA PHE A 100 6.75 -17.50 17.96
C PHE A 100 8.11 -17.50 18.67
N ASN A 101 8.98 -18.50 18.42
CA ASN A 101 10.35 -18.46 18.92
C ASN A 101 11.22 -17.48 18.12
N LEU A 102 10.87 -17.22 16.87
CA LEU A 102 11.65 -16.39 15.95
C LEU A 102 11.43 -14.90 16.23
N LEU A 103 12.53 -14.14 16.30
CA LEU A 103 12.48 -12.69 16.49
C LEU A 103 11.68 -11.96 15.39
N PRO A 104 11.81 -12.28 14.08
CA PRO A 104 10.98 -11.66 13.05
C PRO A 104 9.47 -11.80 13.28
N VAL A 105 9.01 -12.95 13.80
CA VAL A 105 7.59 -13.17 14.13
C VAL A 105 7.17 -12.29 15.30
N LYS A 106 7.98 -12.18 16.35
CA LYS A 106 7.70 -11.29 17.49
C LYS A 106 7.60 -9.83 17.05
N VAL A 107 8.54 -9.39 16.20
CA VAL A 107 8.54 -8.02 15.65
C VAL A 107 7.32 -7.79 14.75
N TRP A 108 6.97 -8.76 13.89
CA TRP A 108 5.77 -8.73 13.06
C TRP A 108 4.52 -8.49 13.92
N PHE A 109 4.24 -9.36 14.89
CA PHE A 109 3.07 -9.20 15.75
C PHE A 109 3.09 -7.91 16.57
N ALA A 110 4.23 -7.51 17.11
CA ALA A 110 4.36 -6.23 17.82
C ALA A 110 3.96 -5.05 16.92
N SER A 111 4.49 -4.98 15.70
CA SER A 111 4.14 -3.94 14.72
C SER A 111 2.65 -3.95 14.37
N TYR A 112 2.08 -5.11 14.04
CA TYR A 112 0.67 -5.21 13.62
C TYR A 112 -0.34 -5.12 14.75
N ILE A 113 0.08 -5.19 16.00
CA ILE A 113 -0.79 -4.87 17.15
C ILE A 113 -0.65 -3.38 17.49
N ILE A 114 0.57 -2.87 17.61
CA ILE A 114 0.83 -1.51 18.10
C ILE A 114 0.37 -0.45 17.11
N TYR A 115 0.70 -0.58 15.82
CA TYR A 115 0.39 0.46 14.82
C TYR A 115 -1.11 0.71 14.61
N PRO A 116 -1.99 -0.29 14.48
CA PRO A 116 -3.41 -0.01 14.35
C PRO A 116 -4.01 0.55 15.64
N ILE A 117 -3.54 0.15 16.82
CA ILE A 117 -3.96 0.74 18.10
C ILE A 117 -3.60 2.23 18.15
N ILE A 118 -2.35 2.59 17.80
CA ILE A 118 -1.93 4.00 17.72
C ILE A 118 -2.80 4.75 16.71
N SER A 119 -3.04 4.17 15.53
CA SER A 119 -3.88 4.78 14.50
C SER A 119 -5.31 5.06 15.00
N ILE A 120 -5.95 4.10 15.66
CA ILE A 120 -7.29 4.24 16.24
C ILE A 120 -7.26 5.32 17.32
N TRP A 121 -6.30 5.26 18.24
CA TRP A 121 -6.14 6.23 19.32
C TRP A 121 -5.98 7.66 18.78
N MET A 122 -5.10 7.87 17.79
CA MET A 122 -4.91 9.18 17.17
C MET A 122 -6.18 9.68 16.48
N THR A 123 -6.89 8.79 15.76
CA THR A 123 -8.13 9.13 15.07
C THR A 123 -9.21 9.60 16.04
N ILE A 124 -9.35 8.92 17.19
CA ILE A 124 -10.34 9.27 18.23
C ILE A 124 -9.94 10.53 18.99
N ARG A 125 -8.65 10.67 19.34
CA ARG A 125 -8.16 11.78 20.17
C ARG A 125 -7.94 13.07 19.41
N GLN A 126 -7.78 13.01 18.09
CA GLN A 126 -7.53 14.18 17.24
C GLN A 126 -8.55 14.31 16.11
N PRO A 127 -9.87 14.44 16.36
CA PRO A 127 -10.88 14.51 15.28
C PRO A 127 -10.65 15.66 14.28
N SER A 128 -9.98 16.73 14.72
CA SER A 128 -9.57 17.85 13.87
C SER A 128 -8.64 17.44 12.73
N MET A 129 -7.93 16.32 12.85
CA MET A 129 -7.01 15.78 11.85
C MET A 129 -7.71 15.41 10.53
N MET A 130 -9.01 15.09 10.61
CA MET A 130 -9.85 14.64 9.49
C MET A 130 -10.55 15.80 8.79
N ARG A 131 -10.45 17.03 9.34
CA ARG A 131 -11.18 18.17 8.79
C ARG A 131 -10.68 18.51 7.39
N ALA A 132 -11.62 18.67 6.48
CA ALA A 132 -11.32 19.27 5.19
C ALA A 132 -10.87 20.73 5.38
N ALA A 133 -9.92 21.17 4.56
CA ALA A 133 -9.52 22.56 4.46
C ALA A 133 -9.25 22.87 2.99
N SER A 134 -9.39 24.14 2.60
CA SER A 134 -8.96 24.59 1.29
C SER A 134 -7.43 24.48 1.21
N LEU A 135 -6.94 23.80 0.19
CA LEU A 135 -5.51 23.65 -0.07
C LEU A 135 -5.07 24.62 -1.17
N PRO A 136 -3.81 25.07 -1.17
CA PRO A 136 -3.28 25.94 -2.21
C PRO A 136 -3.01 25.17 -3.50
N GLY A 137 -3.02 25.86 -4.64
CA GLY A 137 -2.62 25.32 -5.94
C GLY A 137 -3.76 25.11 -6.93
N PRO A 138 -3.44 24.60 -8.13
CA PRO A 138 -4.42 24.33 -9.17
C PRO A 138 -5.46 23.29 -8.75
N LYS A 139 -6.61 23.32 -9.41
CA LYS A 139 -7.68 22.34 -9.22
C LYS A 139 -7.24 21.02 -9.81
N LEU A 140 -7.46 19.94 -9.07
CA LEU A 140 -7.21 18.59 -9.55
C LEU A 140 -8.11 18.31 -10.77
N ALA A 141 -7.48 17.93 -11.88
CA ALA A 141 -8.20 17.64 -13.11
C ALA A 141 -9.26 16.55 -12.92
N VAL A 142 -10.42 16.70 -13.58
CA VAL A 142 -11.56 15.78 -13.44
C VAL A 142 -11.19 14.33 -13.81
N TRP A 143 -10.39 14.15 -14.87
CA TRP A 143 -9.92 12.82 -15.28
C TRP A 143 -9.09 12.15 -14.18
N ALA A 144 -8.27 12.92 -13.45
CA ALA A 144 -7.43 12.43 -12.38
C ALA A 144 -8.26 12.01 -11.16
N LYS A 145 -9.30 12.79 -10.81
CA LYS A 145 -10.29 12.39 -9.79
C LYS A 145 -10.98 11.08 -10.17
N ASN A 146 -11.47 10.98 -11.41
CA ASN A 146 -12.17 9.80 -11.91
C ASN A 146 -11.27 8.56 -11.96
N PHE A 147 -10.00 8.73 -12.36
CA PHE A 147 -9.01 7.65 -12.35
C PHE A 147 -8.75 7.15 -10.93
N LEU A 148 -8.47 8.05 -9.98
CA LEU A 148 -8.27 7.69 -8.57
C LEU A 148 -9.50 7.00 -7.97
N LEU A 149 -10.70 7.45 -8.32
CA LEU A 149 -11.97 6.85 -7.91
C LEU A 149 -12.10 5.42 -8.46
N ALA A 150 -11.93 5.24 -9.77
CA ALA A 150 -12.05 3.94 -10.44
C ALA A 150 -11.03 2.93 -9.92
N GLN A 151 -9.75 3.32 -9.86
CA GLN A 151 -8.71 2.49 -9.24
C GLN A 151 -9.02 2.18 -7.77
N GLY A 152 -9.52 3.16 -7.02
CA GLY A 152 -9.85 2.96 -5.61
C GLY A 152 -10.94 1.90 -5.41
N ILE A 153 -11.99 1.93 -6.22
CA ILE A 153 -13.06 0.94 -6.20
C ILE A 153 -12.51 -0.44 -6.61
N LEU A 154 -11.84 -0.52 -7.76
CA LEU A 154 -11.35 -1.79 -8.32
C LEU A 154 -10.36 -2.50 -7.38
N ILE A 155 -9.39 -1.77 -6.84
CA ILE A 155 -8.37 -2.36 -5.95
C ILE A 155 -8.95 -2.70 -4.58
N SER A 156 -9.93 -1.93 -4.08
CA SER A 156 -10.64 -2.29 -2.84
C SER A 156 -11.45 -3.59 -3.02
N LEU A 157 -12.15 -3.75 -4.14
CA LEU A 157 -12.87 -4.98 -4.45
C LEU A 157 -11.92 -6.19 -4.59
N LEU A 158 -10.79 -6.00 -5.29
CA LEU A 158 -9.73 -7.01 -5.37
C LEU A 158 -9.24 -7.41 -3.98
N SER A 159 -8.98 -6.44 -3.11
CA SER A 159 -8.57 -6.71 -1.74
C SER A 159 -9.61 -7.48 -0.94
N VAL A 160 -10.90 -7.15 -1.07
CA VAL A 160 -11.99 -7.87 -0.41
C VAL A 160 -12.02 -9.31 -0.89
N ALA A 161 -11.88 -9.55 -2.20
CA ALA A 161 -11.80 -10.89 -2.76
C ALA A 161 -10.56 -11.67 -2.26
N LEU A 162 -9.39 -11.02 -2.16
CA LEU A 162 -8.19 -11.64 -1.59
C LEU A 162 -8.37 -12.01 -0.12
N PHE A 163 -9.13 -11.24 0.65
CA PHE A 163 -9.38 -11.53 2.06
C PHE A 163 -10.38 -12.67 2.27
N PHE A 164 -11.53 -12.63 1.58
CA PHE A 164 -12.64 -13.56 1.81
C PHE A 164 -12.60 -14.81 0.91
N ALA A 165 -11.97 -14.74 -0.25
CA ALA A 165 -11.86 -15.84 -1.21
C ALA A 165 -10.41 -16.08 -1.68
N PRO A 166 -9.42 -16.20 -0.77
CA PRO A 166 -8.01 -16.30 -1.15
C PRO A 166 -7.70 -17.55 -1.99
N ALA A 167 -8.40 -18.66 -1.77
CA ALA A 167 -8.22 -19.87 -2.57
C ALA A 167 -8.63 -19.66 -4.04
N PHE A 168 -9.77 -19.02 -4.28
CA PHE A 168 -10.19 -18.65 -5.63
C PHE A 168 -9.23 -17.64 -6.28
N MET A 169 -8.85 -16.61 -5.52
CA MET A 169 -7.90 -15.61 -6.00
C MET A 169 -6.52 -16.19 -6.30
N SER A 170 -6.07 -17.22 -5.59
CA SER A 170 -4.80 -17.89 -5.87
C SER A 170 -4.75 -18.62 -7.21
N VAL A 171 -5.92 -19.03 -7.73
CA VAL A 171 -6.07 -19.64 -9.07
C VAL A 171 -6.07 -18.56 -10.15
N LEU A 172 -6.74 -17.43 -9.90
CA LEU A 172 -6.81 -16.32 -10.86
C LEU A 172 -5.57 -15.43 -10.87
N TRP A 173 -4.70 -15.53 -9.86
CA TRP A 173 -3.53 -14.68 -9.75
C TRP A 173 -2.58 -14.92 -10.94
N PRO A 174 -1.95 -13.88 -11.53
CA PRO A 174 -1.13 -14.03 -12.75
C PRO A 174 0.10 -14.94 -12.60
N TRP A 175 0.45 -15.28 -11.36
CA TRP A 175 1.45 -16.28 -11.05
C TRP A 175 1.00 -17.09 -9.84
N LYS A 176 1.56 -18.28 -9.66
CA LYS A 176 1.21 -19.15 -8.53
C LYS A 176 1.51 -18.48 -7.19
N VAL A 177 0.49 -18.30 -6.37
CA VAL A 177 0.56 -17.74 -5.00
C VAL A 177 -0.11 -18.72 -4.04
N ASP A 178 0.42 -18.90 -2.83
CA ASP A 178 -0.26 -19.69 -1.81
C ASP A 178 -1.43 -18.92 -1.17
N VAL A 179 -2.37 -19.64 -0.58
CA VAL A 179 -3.62 -19.08 -0.04
C VAL A 179 -3.34 -18.01 1.03
N VAL A 180 -2.38 -18.25 1.93
CA VAL A 180 -2.05 -17.33 3.01
C VAL A 180 -1.43 -16.06 2.45
N LEU A 181 -0.49 -16.17 1.52
CA LEU A 181 0.14 -15.02 0.87
C LEU A 181 -0.85 -14.19 0.04
N ALA A 182 -1.77 -14.85 -0.69
CA ALA A 182 -2.86 -14.15 -1.37
C ALA A 182 -3.68 -13.33 -0.38
N GLN A 183 -4.02 -13.92 0.78
CA GLN A 183 -4.74 -13.21 1.83
C GLN A 183 -3.92 -12.04 2.41
N MET A 184 -2.60 -12.21 2.62
CA MET A 184 -1.70 -11.16 3.13
C MET A 184 -1.62 -9.95 2.19
N TYR A 185 -1.83 -10.11 0.88
CA TYR A 185 -1.92 -8.95 -0.03
C TYR A 185 -3.15 -8.09 0.19
N ALA A 186 -4.20 -8.60 0.84
CA ALA A 186 -5.43 -7.84 1.06
C ALA A 186 -5.19 -6.56 1.88
N GLY A 187 -4.54 -6.62 3.04
CA GLY A 187 -4.38 -5.45 3.91
C GLY A 187 -3.74 -4.23 3.21
N PRO A 188 -2.55 -4.37 2.60
CA PRO A 188 -1.92 -3.29 1.85
C PRO A 188 -2.75 -2.80 0.66
N LEU A 189 -3.36 -3.72 -0.11
CA LEU A 189 -4.18 -3.35 -1.27
C LEU A 189 -5.47 -2.65 -0.86
N LEU A 190 -6.07 -3.01 0.29
CA LEU A 190 -7.23 -2.29 0.84
C LEU A 190 -6.86 -0.86 1.19
N SER A 191 -5.71 -0.67 1.87
CA SER A 191 -5.20 0.64 2.21
C SER A 191 -4.93 1.49 0.97
N TYR A 192 -4.30 0.90 -0.05
CA TYR A 192 -4.10 1.53 -1.36
C TYR A 192 -5.42 1.93 -2.03
N GLY A 193 -6.38 1.01 -2.12
CA GLY A 193 -7.67 1.21 -2.77
C GLY A 193 -8.52 2.27 -2.07
N LEU A 194 -8.70 2.16 -0.76
CA LEU A 194 -9.42 3.15 0.04
C LEU A 194 -8.71 4.50 0.05
N GLY A 195 -7.38 4.51 0.09
CA GLY A 195 -6.57 5.72 -0.09
C GLY A 195 -6.89 6.40 -1.42
N SER A 196 -6.79 5.68 -2.54
CA SER A 196 -7.13 6.19 -3.87
C SER A 196 -8.54 6.77 -3.92
N TYR A 197 -9.52 6.06 -3.35
CA TYR A 197 -10.91 6.52 -3.26
C TYR A 197 -11.04 7.80 -2.42
N TRP A 198 -10.42 7.88 -1.24
CA TRP A 198 -10.54 9.04 -0.36
C TRP A 198 -9.81 10.28 -0.88
N PHE A 199 -8.68 10.08 -1.56
CA PHE A 199 -7.92 11.15 -2.18
C PHE A 199 -8.52 11.63 -3.51
N SER A 200 -9.36 10.82 -4.18
CA SER A 200 -10.18 11.28 -5.32
C SER A 200 -11.14 12.43 -4.96
N LYS A 201 -11.47 12.57 -3.66
CA LYS A 201 -12.33 13.63 -3.11
C LYS A 201 -11.58 14.94 -2.81
N GLN A 202 -10.28 15.03 -3.14
CA GLN A 202 -9.54 16.28 -3.03
C GLN A 202 -9.85 17.18 -4.23
N GLU A 203 -9.93 18.49 -3.99
CA GLU A 203 -10.23 19.47 -5.04
C GLU A 203 -8.97 20.09 -5.64
N GLN A 204 -7.85 20.11 -4.91
CA GLN A 204 -6.57 20.66 -5.36
C GLN A 204 -5.52 19.55 -5.47
N ALA A 205 -4.59 19.65 -6.42
CA ALA A 205 -3.58 18.60 -6.59
C ALA A 205 -2.55 18.54 -5.47
N SER A 206 -2.33 19.63 -4.74
CA SER A 206 -1.56 19.59 -3.49
C SER A 206 -2.14 18.56 -2.52
N GLY A 207 -3.46 18.37 -2.53
CA GLY A 207 -4.17 17.39 -1.71
C GLY A 207 -3.88 15.94 -2.04
N VAL A 208 -3.32 15.64 -3.21
CA VAL A 208 -2.94 14.27 -3.62
C VAL A 208 -1.42 14.08 -3.77
N SER A 209 -0.65 15.13 -3.46
CA SER A 209 0.81 15.17 -3.67
C SER A 209 1.59 14.17 -2.82
N SER A 210 1.04 13.76 -1.67
CA SER A 210 1.63 12.74 -0.80
C SER A 210 1.40 11.32 -1.35
N ILE A 211 0.22 11.02 -1.89
CA ILE A 211 -0.20 9.66 -2.24
C ILE A 211 0.10 9.28 -3.70
N VAL A 212 -0.02 10.21 -4.65
CA VAL A 212 0.13 9.91 -6.09
C VAL A 212 1.54 9.41 -6.42
N PRO A 213 2.63 10.04 -5.94
CA PRO A 213 3.99 9.52 -6.18
C PRO A 213 4.20 8.14 -5.55
N ALA A 214 3.55 7.86 -4.42
CA ALA A 214 3.62 6.56 -3.77
C ALA A 214 2.92 5.48 -4.61
N MET A 215 1.74 5.81 -5.16
CA MET A 215 1.01 4.91 -6.04
C MET A 215 1.79 4.64 -7.33
N LEU A 216 2.43 5.69 -7.89
CA LEU A 216 3.34 5.56 -9.02
C LEU A 216 4.50 4.62 -8.67
N ALA A 217 5.12 4.79 -7.51
CA ALA A 217 6.24 3.95 -7.08
C ALA A 217 5.84 2.48 -7.01
N PHE A 218 4.67 2.15 -6.44
CA PHE A 218 4.17 0.77 -6.42
C PHE A 218 3.85 0.24 -7.82
N THR A 219 3.11 1.00 -8.63
CA THR A 219 2.68 0.53 -9.95
C THR A 219 3.87 0.34 -10.89
N LEU A 220 4.82 1.28 -10.89
CA LEU A 220 6.03 1.20 -11.69
C LEU A 220 6.97 0.10 -11.19
N ALA A 221 7.20 -0.01 -9.88
CA ALA A 221 8.04 -1.08 -9.34
C ALA A 221 7.43 -2.46 -9.63
N THR A 222 6.11 -2.59 -9.51
CA THR A 222 5.41 -3.84 -9.86
C THR A 222 5.57 -4.17 -11.33
N LEU A 223 5.44 -3.20 -12.22
CA LEU A 223 5.65 -3.40 -13.66
C LEU A 223 7.10 -3.82 -13.96
N VAL A 224 8.09 -3.13 -13.40
CA VAL A 224 9.52 -3.47 -13.57
C VAL A 224 9.83 -4.87 -13.04
N VAL A 225 9.31 -5.22 -11.86
CA VAL A 225 9.48 -6.56 -11.27
C VAL A 225 8.81 -7.62 -12.16
N SER A 226 7.61 -7.34 -12.68
CA SER A 226 6.88 -8.27 -13.56
C SER A 226 7.64 -8.49 -14.86
N ILE A 227 8.18 -7.44 -15.48
CA ILE A 227 9.01 -7.52 -16.69
C ILE A 227 10.30 -8.32 -16.41
N LYS A 228 10.95 -8.08 -15.28
CA LYS A 228 12.16 -8.83 -14.88
C LYS A 228 11.90 -10.33 -14.73
N HIS A 229 10.66 -10.69 -14.37
CA HIS A 229 10.21 -12.06 -14.17
C HIS A 229 9.21 -12.51 -15.24
N VAL A 230 9.26 -11.91 -16.43
CA VAL A 230 8.27 -12.12 -17.50
C VAL A 230 8.11 -13.58 -17.90
N SER A 231 9.17 -14.38 -17.76
CA SER A 231 9.15 -15.82 -18.04
C SER A 231 8.23 -16.65 -17.12
N LEU A 232 7.74 -16.06 -16.02
CA LEU A 232 6.78 -16.69 -15.12
C LEU A 232 5.32 -16.46 -15.54
N PHE A 233 5.09 -15.62 -16.55
CA PHE A 233 3.77 -15.30 -17.07
C PHE A 233 3.54 -16.04 -18.38
N SER A 234 2.35 -16.63 -18.53
CA SER A 234 2.02 -17.45 -19.69
C SER A 234 1.57 -16.62 -20.89
N PHE A 235 0.97 -15.45 -20.63
CA PHE A 235 0.22 -14.61 -21.57
C PHE A 235 -0.93 -15.31 -22.29
N ASN A 236 -1.29 -16.54 -21.87
CA ASN A 236 -2.45 -17.27 -22.35
C ASN A 236 -3.70 -16.99 -21.51
N GLU A 237 -3.50 -16.56 -20.26
CA GLU A 237 -4.57 -16.24 -19.31
C GLU A 237 -4.92 -14.75 -19.36
N ILE A 238 -6.21 -14.44 -19.20
CA ILE A 238 -6.67 -13.04 -19.17
C ILE A 238 -6.11 -12.27 -17.97
N SER A 239 -5.75 -12.97 -16.88
CA SER A 239 -5.15 -12.39 -15.68
C SER A 239 -3.80 -11.74 -15.98
N ASP A 240 -2.97 -12.35 -16.85
CA ASP A 240 -1.68 -11.81 -17.28
C ASP A 240 -1.88 -10.50 -18.04
N LEU A 241 -2.82 -10.48 -18.99
CA LEU A 241 -3.14 -9.28 -19.79
C LEU A 241 -3.69 -8.15 -18.93
N ILE A 242 -4.62 -8.46 -18.02
CA ILE A 242 -5.17 -7.49 -17.07
C ILE A 242 -4.05 -6.95 -16.17
N TRP A 243 -3.15 -7.80 -15.69
CA TRP A 243 -2.05 -7.40 -14.83
C TRP A 243 -1.11 -6.39 -15.51
N PHE A 244 -0.54 -6.75 -16.65
CA PHE A 244 0.38 -5.87 -17.38
C PHE A 244 -0.32 -4.62 -17.90
N GLY A 245 -1.55 -4.76 -18.43
CA GLY A 245 -2.35 -3.64 -18.91
C GLY A 245 -2.65 -2.64 -17.80
N TRP A 246 -3.13 -3.12 -16.65
CA TRP A 246 -3.44 -2.27 -15.50
C TRP A 246 -2.20 -1.55 -14.97
N PHE A 247 -1.11 -2.27 -14.70
CA PHE A 247 0.10 -1.65 -14.14
C PHE A 247 0.77 -0.68 -15.11
N SER A 248 0.70 -0.93 -16.42
CA SER A 248 1.21 0.00 -17.45
C SER A 248 0.35 1.27 -17.50
N LEU A 249 -0.97 1.13 -17.65
CA LEU A 249 -1.88 2.28 -17.72
C LEU A 249 -1.82 3.11 -16.44
N SER A 250 -1.91 2.47 -15.28
CA SER A 250 -1.84 3.17 -13.99
C SER A 250 -0.51 3.90 -13.81
N SER A 251 0.62 3.30 -14.20
CA SER A 251 1.92 3.98 -14.15
C SER A 251 1.93 5.25 -15.02
N ILE A 252 1.37 5.20 -16.23
CA ILE A 252 1.28 6.35 -17.14
C ILE A 252 0.42 7.47 -16.52
N PHE A 253 -0.80 7.15 -16.08
CA PHE A 253 -1.71 8.14 -15.49
C PHE A 253 -1.10 8.78 -14.23
N LEU A 254 -0.52 7.97 -13.33
CA LEU A 254 0.10 8.44 -12.09
C LEU A 254 1.39 9.24 -12.35
N ALA A 255 2.16 8.90 -13.39
CA ALA A 255 3.31 9.69 -13.82
C ALA A 255 2.88 11.05 -14.35
N VAL A 256 1.84 11.11 -15.18
CA VAL A 256 1.27 12.37 -15.67
C VAL A 256 0.79 13.24 -14.51
N MET A 257 0.11 12.66 -13.51
CA MET A 257 -0.34 13.38 -12.29
C MET A 257 0.82 13.85 -11.40
N THR A 258 1.95 13.14 -11.39
CA THR A 258 3.12 13.50 -10.59
C THR A 258 3.92 14.63 -11.26
N LEU A 259 4.08 14.56 -12.58
CA LEU A 259 4.88 15.51 -13.37
C LEU A 259 4.13 16.82 -13.65
N LYS A 260 2.87 16.72 -14.06
CA LYS A 260 1.98 17.89 -14.14
C LYS A 260 1.47 18.09 -12.73
N LYS A 261 1.96 19.12 -12.01
CA LYS A 261 1.31 19.60 -10.78
C LYS A 261 -0.14 19.99 -11.15
N ALA A 262 -1.03 19.01 -11.12
CA ALA A 262 -2.32 19.04 -11.82
C ALA A 262 -3.25 20.14 -11.33
#